data_AF-A0A381QFD0-F1
#
_entry.id   AF-A0A381QFD0-F1
#
_cell.length_a   1.000
_cell.length_b   1.000
_cell.length_c   1.000
_cell.angle_alpha   90.00
_cell.angle_beta   90.00
_cell.angle_gamma   90.00
#
_symmetry.space_group_name_H-M   'P 1'
#
loop_
_entity.id
_entity.type
_entity.pdbx_description
1 polymer ?
#
loop_
_entity_poly.entity_id
_entity_poly.type
_entity_poly.pdbx_seq_one_letter_code
_entity_poly.pdbx_strand_id
1 'polypeptide(L)'
;MVWTVGVDVGGTFTDFFAVDESNGSVHVGKFPSTPGNPAHAVLNGLETLAQEHGLNLNELRQFSHGTTVATNALLQRRGGDVMLLTTAGFADLLDIGRQT
;
A
#
# COMPACT_ATOMS: atom_id res chain seq x y z
N MET A 1 6.04 -7.41 -23.60
CA MET A 1 6.65 -6.25 -22.89
C MET A 1 6.72 -6.60 -21.42
N VAL A 2 7.86 -6.43 -20.74
CA VAL A 2 7.96 -6.82 -19.33
C VAL A 2 7.70 -5.59 -18.48
N TRP A 3 6.67 -5.62 -17.65
CA TRP A 3 6.28 -4.47 -16.85
C TRP A 3 6.61 -4.65 -15.37
N THR A 4 7.16 -3.60 -14.77
CA THR A 4 7.30 -3.45 -13.31
C THR A 4 6.44 -2.28 -12.85
N VAL A 5 5.54 -2.54 -11.91
CA VAL A 5 4.61 -1.54 -11.38
C VAL A 5 4.76 -1.40 -9.87
N GLY A 6 4.86 -0.18 -9.39
CA GLY A 6 4.75 0.19 -7.98
C GLY A 6 3.47 0.97 -7.74
N VAL A 7 2.85 0.75 -6.58
CA VAL A 7 1.73 1.55 -6.07
C VAL A 7 2.04 2.03 -4.66
N ASP A 8 1.66 3.26 -4.32
CA ASP A 8 1.64 3.77 -2.94
C ASP A 8 0.23 4.24 -2.59
N VAL A 9 -0.41 3.51 -1.66
CA VAL A 9 -1.77 3.76 -1.22
C VAL A 9 -1.77 4.73 -0.04
N GLY A 10 -2.17 5.97 -0.32
CA GLY A 10 -2.37 7.04 0.68
C GLY A 10 -3.80 7.14 1.19
N GLY A 11 -4.04 8.08 2.11
CA GLY A 11 -5.38 8.41 2.61
C GLY A 11 -6.26 9.14 1.60
N THR A 12 -5.67 10.00 0.77
CA THR A 12 -6.40 10.84 -0.21
C THR A 12 -6.21 10.36 -1.64
N PHE A 13 -4.98 10.01 -2.00
CA PHE A 13 -4.62 9.55 -3.34
C PHE A 13 -3.81 8.26 -3.26
N THR A 14 -3.93 7.47 -4.32
CA THR A 14 -3.11 6.29 -4.60
C THR A 14 -2.24 6.64 -5.81
N ASP A 15 -0.93 6.57 -5.60
CA ASP A 15 0.09 6.93 -6.58
C ASP A 15 0.61 5.65 -7.25
N PHE A 16 0.85 5.69 -8.56
CA PHE A 16 1.35 4.59 -9.36
C PHE A 16 2.57 5.00 -10.14
N PHE A 17 3.47 4.04 -10.31
CA PHE A 17 4.67 4.14 -11.14
C PHE A 17 4.81 2.85 -11.94
N ALA A 18 4.84 2.94 -13.26
CA ALA A 18 4.93 1.79 -14.15
C ALA A 18 6.11 1.97 -15.12
N VAL A 19 6.94 0.92 -15.23
CA VAL A 19 8.11 0.90 -16.11
C VAL A 19 7.95 -0.21 -17.14
N ASP A 20 8.05 0.14 -18.41
CA ASP A 20 8.24 -0.83 -19.50
C ASP A 20 9.72 -1.17 -19.59
N GLU A 21 10.12 -2.35 -19.12
CA GLU A 21 11.52 -2.76 -19.14
C GLU A 21 12.06 -3.00 -20.56
N SER A 22 11.19 -3.10 -21.57
CA SER A 22 11.62 -3.35 -22.95
C SER A 22 12.18 -2.12 -23.65
N ASN A 23 11.71 -0.92 -23.27
CA ASN A 23 12.11 0.34 -23.88
C ASN A 23 12.49 1.43 -22.85
N GLY A 24 12.31 1.15 -21.56
CA GLY A 24 12.61 2.07 -20.45
C GLY A 24 11.58 3.18 -20.24
N SER A 25 10.40 3.11 -20.86
CA SER A 25 9.35 4.13 -20.65
C SER A 25 8.81 4.09 -19.23
N VAL A 26 8.45 5.26 -18.73
CA VAL A 26 7.94 5.44 -17.38
C VAL A 26 6.60 6.14 -17.47
N HIS A 27 5.62 5.57 -16.77
CA HIS A 27 4.26 6.08 -16.68
C HIS A 27 3.90 6.29 -15.22
N VAL A 28 3.20 7.37 -14.93
CA VAL A 28 2.77 7.73 -13.57
C VAL A 28 1.27 7.95 -13.54
N GLY A 29 0.63 7.45 -12.50
CA GLY A 29 -0.80 7.61 -12.27
C GLY A 29 -1.05 8.15 -10.87
N LYS A 30 -2.03 9.04 -10.72
CA LYS A 30 -2.48 9.51 -9.41
C LYS A 30 -4.00 9.49 -9.39
N PHE A 31 -4.55 8.59 -8.60
CA PHE A 31 -5.99 8.36 -8.55
C PHE A 31 -6.52 8.59 -7.13
N PRO A 32 -7.76 9.05 -6.95
CA PRO A 32 -8.35 9.17 -5.62
C PRO A 32 -8.30 7.82 -4.87
N SER A 33 -7.89 7.85 -3.61
CA SER A 33 -7.96 6.67 -2.74
C SER A 33 -9.41 6.32 -2.45
N THR A 34 -9.65 5.06 -2.08
CA THR A 34 -10.94 4.56 -1.64
C THR A 34 -10.82 4.10 -0.18
N PRO A 35 -10.97 4.98 0.82
CA PRO A 35 -10.66 4.64 2.22
C PRO A 35 -11.45 3.45 2.78
N GLY A 36 -12.70 3.27 2.32
CA GLY A 36 -13.53 2.14 2.73
C GLY A 36 -13.11 0.80 2.11
N ASN A 37 -12.39 0.83 0.99
CA ASN A 37 -11.81 -0.36 0.36
C ASN A 37 -10.62 0.04 -0.53
N PRO A 38 -9.40 0.13 0.02
CA PRO A 38 -8.24 0.59 -0.74
C PRO A 38 -7.89 -0.30 -1.94
N ALA A 39 -8.32 -1.56 -1.94
CA ALA A 39 -8.12 -2.46 -3.08
C ALA A 39 -8.78 -1.95 -4.36
N HIS A 40 -9.93 -1.27 -4.27
CA HIS A 40 -10.60 -0.69 -5.45
C HIS A 40 -9.76 0.41 -6.11
N ALA A 41 -9.09 1.27 -5.33
CA ALA A 41 -8.21 2.29 -5.89
C ALA A 41 -7.02 1.68 -6.62
N VAL A 42 -6.46 0.59 -6.07
CA VAL A 42 -5.36 -0.15 -6.69
C VAL A 42 -5.79 -0.82 -8.00
N LEU A 43 -6.89 -1.56 -8.00
CA LEU A 43 -7.36 -2.31 -9.17
C LEU A 43 -7.79 -1.35 -10.30
N ASN A 44 -8.60 -0.34 -9.99
CA ASN A 44 -9.08 0.60 -10.99
C ASN A 44 -7.93 1.45 -11.56
N GLY A 45 -6.98 1.88 -10.73
CA GLY A 45 -5.82 2.64 -11.20
C GLY A 45 -4.92 1.82 -12.12
N LEU A 46 -4.76 0.52 -11.83
CA LEU A 46 -4.01 -0.42 -12.66
C LEU A 46 -4.71 -0.67 -14.01
N GLU A 47 -6.03 -0.83 -14.02
CA GLU A 47 -6.83 -0.94 -15.25
C GLU A 47 -6.75 0.33 -16.11
N THR A 48 -6.85 1.51 -15.49
CA THR A 48 -6.73 2.79 -16.21
C THR A 48 -5.34 2.93 -16.85
N LEU A 49 -4.26 2.65 -16.11
CA LEU A 49 -2.90 2.67 -16.66
C LEU A 49 -2.72 1.66 -17.81
N ALA A 50 -3.33 0.47 -17.69
CA ALA A 50 -3.34 -0.53 -18.75
C ALA A 50 -4.01 -0.02 -20.03
N GLN A 51 -5.15 0.66 -19.90
CA GLN A 51 -5.88 1.23 -21.03
C GLN A 51 -5.13 2.42 -21.66
N GLU A 52 -4.57 3.32 -20.85
CA GLU A 52 -3.93 4.54 -21.33
C GLU A 52 -2.57 4.31 -22.00
N HIS A 53 -1.84 3.28 -21.56
CA HIS A 53 -0.45 3.07 -21.97
C HIS A 53 -0.17 1.69 -22.59
N GLY A 54 -1.22 0.89 -22.82
CA GLY A 54 -1.08 -0.43 -23.43
C GLY A 54 -0.36 -1.43 -22.52
N LEU A 55 -0.39 -1.22 -21.20
CA LEU A 55 0.22 -2.12 -20.24
C LEU A 55 -0.57 -3.43 -20.19
N ASN A 56 0.00 -4.50 -20.72
CA ASN A 56 -0.60 -5.83 -20.66
C ASN A 56 -0.32 -6.46 -19.28
N LEU A 57 -1.34 -6.55 -18.45
CA LEU A 57 -1.23 -7.08 -17.09
C LEU A 57 -0.76 -8.55 -17.02
N ASN A 58 -0.94 -9.32 -18.09
CA ASN A 58 -0.40 -10.69 -18.16
C ASN A 58 1.13 -10.72 -18.30
N GLU A 59 1.75 -9.60 -18.64
CA GLU A 59 3.19 -9.45 -18.76
C GLU A 59 3.80 -8.65 -17.60
N LEU A 60 3.01 -8.43 -16.54
CA LEU A 60 3.47 -7.85 -15.30
C LEU A 60 4.43 -8.83 -14.61
N ARG A 61 5.71 -8.48 -14.55
CA ARG A 61 6.74 -9.28 -13.90
C ARG A 61 6.80 -9.01 -12.41
N GLN A 62 6.62 -7.76 -12.01
CA GLN A 62 6.72 -7.34 -10.62
C GLN A 62 5.65 -6.31 -10.28
N PHE A 63 5.04 -6.51 -9.13
CA PHE A 63 4.13 -5.56 -8.50
C PHE A 63 4.61 -5.24 -7.08
N SER A 64 4.91 -3.97 -6.80
CA SER A 64 5.29 -3.50 -5.48
C SER A 64 4.15 -2.70 -4.87
N HIS A 65 3.65 -3.13 -3.71
CA HIS A 65 2.58 -2.44 -2.99
C HIS A 65 3.14 -1.74 -1.75
N GLY A 66 3.16 -0.42 -1.78
CA GLY A 66 3.34 0.45 -0.62
C GLY A 66 1.99 0.95 -0.11
N THR A 67 1.87 1.10 1.21
CA THR A 67 0.66 1.69 1.80
C THR A 67 0.98 2.40 3.11
N THR A 68 0.26 3.49 3.35
CA THR A 68 0.27 4.20 4.64
C THR A 68 -0.93 3.86 5.52
N VAL A 69 -1.81 2.94 5.08
CA VAL A 69 -3.03 2.56 5.82
C VAL A 69 -2.69 2.03 7.21
N ALA A 70 -1.70 1.15 7.34
CA ALA A 70 -1.30 0.58 8.64
C ALA A 70 -0.75 1.65 9.60
N THR A 71 0.12 2.54 9.10
CA THR A 71 0.69 3.62 9.89
C THR A 71 -0.39 4.60 10.35
N ASN A 72 -1.32 4.96 9.46
CA ASN A 72 -2.44 5.83 9.79
C ASN A 72 -3.40 5.17 10.79
N ALA A 73 -3.65 3.86 10.65
CA ALA A 73 -4.43 3.10 11.62
C ALA A 73 -3.81 3.15 13.02
N LEU A 74 -2.48 2.98 13.13
CA LEU A 74 -1.75 3.10 14.40
C LEU A 74 -1.87 4.51 14.98
N LEU A 75 -1.57 5.55 14.19
CA LEU A 75 -1.61 6.95 14.63
C LEU A 75 -3.01 7.40 15.05
N GLN A 76 -4.05 6.93 14.36
CA GLN A 76 -5.45 7.25 14.65
C GLN A 76 -6.07 6.30 15.69
N ARG A 77 -5.30 5.34 16.22
CA ARG A 77 -5.78 4.30 17.14
C ARG A 77 -6.99 3.53 16.60
N ARG A 78 -7.00 3.27 15.30
CA ARG A 78 -8.03 2.51 14.58
C ARG A 78 -7.52 1.10 14.30
N GLY A 79 -7.39 0.31 15.36
CA GLY A 79 -7.06 -1.12 15.29
C GLY A 79 -8.23 -2.00 15.68
N GLY A 80 -8.02 -3.31 15.67
CA GLY A 80 -8.93 -4.26 16.33
C GLY A 80 -8.71 -4.27 17.84
N ASP A 81 -9.70 -4.75 18.58
CA ASP A 81 -9.56 -5.01 20.01
C ASP A 81 -8.57 -6.15 20.24
N VAL A 82 -7.55 -5.90 21.05
CA VAL A 82 -6.48 -6.86 21.35
C VAL A 82 -6.24 -6.97 22.85
N MET A 83 -5.80 -8.15 23.29
CA MET A 83 -5.43 -8.42 24.69
C MET A 83 -3.93 -8.70 24.77
N LEU A 84 -3.27 -8.12 25.77
CA LEU A 84 -1.91 -8.50 26.15
C LEU A 84 -1.97 -9.54 27.27
N LEU A 85 -1.41 -10.74 27.03
CA LEU A 85 -1.22 -11.76 28.05
C LEU A 85 0.24 -11.75 28.51
N THR A 86 0.47 -11.57 29.81
CA THR A 86 1.82 -11.52 30.39
C THR A 86 1.97 -12.52 31.53
N THR A 87 3.21 -12.81 31.90
CA THR A 87 3.52 -13.51 33.15
C THR A 87 3.07 -12.68 34.35
N ALA A 88 2.62 -13.34 35.43
CA ALA A 88 2.26 -12.65 36.66
C ALA A 88 3.38 -11.72 37.13
N GLY A 89 3.04 -10.46 37.40
CA GLY A 89 4.00 -9.41 37.77
C GLY A 89 4.56 -8.56 36.62
N PHE A 90 4.15 -8.81 35.36
CA PHE A 90 4.68 -8.10 34.17
C PHE A 90 3.62 -7.34 33.35
N ALA A 91 2.46 -7.03 33.93
CA ALA A 91 1.39 -6.33 33.22
C ALA A 91 1.80 -4.92 32.74
N ASP A 92 2.66 -4.23 33.49
CA ASP A 92 2.97 -2.81 33.28
C ASP A 92 4.09 -2.56 32.26
N LEU A 93 4.56 -3.60 31.55
CA LEU A 93 5.72 -3.50 30.65
C LEU A 93 5.57 -2.46 29.54
N LEU A 94 4.37 -2.34 28.95
CA LEU A 94 4.11 -1.36 27.90
C LEU A 94 4.08 0.07 28.44
N ASP A 95 3.64 0.26 29.69
CA ASP A 95 3.61 1.57 30.35
C ASP A 95 5.01 2.02 30.80
N ILE A 96 5.82 1.08 31.30
CA ILE A 96 7.23 1.34 31.64
C ILE A 96 8.01 1.82 30.41
N GLY A 97 7.68 1.30 29.22
CA GLY A 97 8.14 1.87 27.95
C GLY A 97 9.67 1.96 27.81
N ARG A 98 10.41 0.98 28.34
CA ARG A 98 11.89 1.02 28.35
C ARG A 98 12.45 1.17 26.93
N GLN A 99 13.15 2.28 26.72
CA GLN A 99 14.03 2.51 25.57
C GLN A 99 15.46 2.23 26.03
N THR A 100 16.13 1.26 25.40
CA THR A 100 17.55 0.97 25.63
C THR A 100 18.43 1.85 24.77
#